data_AF-A0A7W0GZX9-F1
#
_entry.id   AF-A0A7W0GZX9-F1
#
_cell.length_a   1.000
_cell.length_b   1.000
_cell.length_c   1.000
_cell.angle_alpha   90.00
_cell.angle_beta   90.00
_cell.angle_gamma   90.00
#
_symmetry.space_group_name_H-M   'P 1'
#
loop_
_entity.id
_entity.type
_entity.pdbx_description
1 polymer ?
#
loop_
_entity_poly.entity_id
_entity_poly.type
_entity_poly.pdbx_seq_one_letter_code
_entity_poly.pdbx_strand_id
1 'polypeptide(L)'
;GEVAFRAEREFLARCLASGELGREYLSRPADEQLSSEATRRAREHLVAYFDDPLAALSEDEPTLAALVTDVALAAQEQPATAEAVLRMSILQLEKRRIEREIRRAAHEGDHARQSELAAAEQRVRGELDEVMGQTA
;
A
#
# COMPACT_ATOMS: atom_id res chain seq x y z
N GLY A 1 4.88 -11.15 -4.51
CA GLY A 1 6.35 -11.35 -4.52
C GLY A 1 6.95 -10.57 -3.36
N GLU A 2 8.10 -11.00 -2.84
CA GLU A 2 8.68 -10.48 -1.58
C GLU A 2 8.91 -8.96 -1.58
N VAL A 3 9.42 -8.39 -2.68
CA VAL A 3 9.64 -6.94 -2.81
C VAL A 3 8.32 -6.15 -2.70
N ALA A 4 7.24 -6.64 -3.31
CA ALA A 4 5.93 -5.98 -3.24
C ALA A 4 5.36 -6.06 -1.81
N PHE A 5 5.45 -7.24 -1.19
CA PHE A 5 5.02 -7.44 0.19
C PHE A 5 5.74 -6.51 1.17
N ARG A 6 7.06 -6.37 1.03
CA ARG A 6 7.87 -5.44 1.84
C ARG A 6 7.40 -4.00 1.67
N ALA A 7 7.19 -3.54 0.43
CA ALA A 7 6.74 -2.19 0.16
C ALA A 7 5.32 -1.91 0.70
N GLU A 8 4.41 -2.90 0.60
CA GLU A 8 3.07 -2.82 1.17
C GLU A 8 3.11 -2.74 2.70
N ARG A 9 3.91 -3.59 3.36
CA ARG A 9 4.10 -3.52 4.82
C ARG A 9 4.67 -2.18 5.27
N GLU A 10 5.66 -1.67 4.54
CA GLU A 10 6.26 -0.36 4.82
C GLU A 10 5.24 0.78 4.68
N PHE A 11 4.38 0.73 3.66
CA PHE A 11 3.27 1.68 3.52
C PHE A 11 2.32 1.63 4.73
N LEU A 12 1.92 0.44 5.19
CA LEU A 12 1.05 0.30 6.37
C LEU A 12 1.69 0.89 7.62
N ALA A 13 2.99 0.63 7.84
CA ALA A 13 3.73 1.18 8.98
C ALA A 13 3.84 2.70 8.93
N ARG A 14 4.14 3.28 7.76
CA ARG A 14 4.18 4.73 7.56
C ARG A 14 2.83 5.38 7.82
N CYS A 15 1.73 4.74 7.40
CA CYS A 15 0.39 5.22 7.71
C CYS A 15 0.18 5.23 9.23
N LEU A 16 0.43 4.13 9.91
CA LEU A 16 0.22 4.05 11.35
C LEU A 16 1.08 5.08 12.14
N ALA A 17 2.31 5.35 11.69
CA ALA A 17 3.19 6.35 12.30
C ALA A 17 2.73 7.82 12.10
N SER A 18 1.86 8.08 11.14
CA SER A 18 1.42 9.43 10.74
C SER A 18 0.11 9.91 11.38
N GLY A 19 -0.42 9.20 12.38
CA GLY A 19 -1.64 9.59 13.09
C GLY A 19 -2.84 9.75 12.16
N GLU A 20 -3.64 10.80 12.34
CA GLU A 20 -4.88 11.03 11.55
C GLU A 20 -4.65 11.12 10.04
N LEU A 21 -3.54 11.75 9.60
CA LEU A 21 -3.16 11.74 8.18
C LEU A 21 -2.92 10.31 7.70
N GLY A 22 -2.25 9.53 8.52
CA GLY A 22 -2.04 8.11 8.30
C GLY A 22 -3.33 7.30 8.15
N ARG A 23 -4.29 7.55 9.05
CA ARG A 23 -5.62 6.92 9.02
C ARG A 23 -6.35 7.20 7.72
N GLU A 24 -6.32 8.44 7.25
CA GLU A 24 -6.88 8.81 5.96
C GLU A 24 -6.21 8.02 4.83
N TYR A 25 -4.87 8.03 4.79
CA TYR A 25 -4.10 7.34 3.75
C TYR A 25 -4.27 5.82 3.76
N LEU A 26 -4.46 5.22 4.93
CA LEU A 26 -4.71 3.79 5.08
C LEU A 26 -6.02 3.35 4.39
N SER A 27 -7.01 4.25 4.32
CA SER A 27 -8.32 4.00 3.70
C SER A 27 -8.37 4.18 2.18
N ARG A 28 -7.34 4.81 1.59
CA ARG A 28 -7.32 5.19 0.16
C ARG A 28 -7.04 4.02 -0.81
N PRO A 29 -6.10 3.09 -0.54
CA PRO A 29 -5.78 2.04 -1.50
C PRO A 29 -6.93 1.06 -1.71
N ALA A 30 -7.27 0.81 -2.97
CA ALA A 30 -8.11 -0.32 -3.36
C ALA A 30 -7.40 -1.65 -3.10
N ASP A 31 -8.18 -2.73 -2.92
CA ASP A 31 -7.66 -4.06 -2.60
C ASP A 31 -6.69 -4.56 -3.66
N GLU A 32 -6.94 -4.27 -4.93
CA GLU A 32 -6.11 -4.69 -6.05
C GLU A 32 -4.69 -4.11 -5.99
N GLN A 33 -4.53 -2.94 -5.34
CA GLN A 33 -3.23 -2.30 -5.14
C GLN A 33 -2.35 -3.13 -4.19
N LEU A 34 -2.96 -3.77 -3.20
CA LEU A 34 -2.30 -4.72 -2.30
C LEU A 34 -2.26 -6.11 -2.96
N SER A 35 -1.04 -6.57 -3.23
CA SER A 35 -0.82 -7.80 -4.01
C SER A 35 -1.03 -9.08 -3.22
N SER A 36 -1.07 -9.01 -1.88
CA SER A 36 -1.27 -10.18 -1.02
C SER A 36 -2.54 -10.07 -0.19
N GLU A 37 -3.20 -11.20 0.05
CA GLU A 37 -4.34 -11.25 0.96
C GLU A 37 -3.94 -10.82 2.38
N ALA A 38 -2.76 -11.23 2.85
CA ALA A 38 -2.25 -10.87 4.18
C ALA A 38 -2.18 -9.35 4.39
N THR A 39 -1.67 -8.59 3.41
CA THR A 39 -1.60 -7.12 3.50
C THR A 39 -2.97 -6.45 3.40
N ARG A 40 -3.92 -7.02 2.64
CA ARG A 40 -5.32 -6.54 2.60
C ARG A 40 -6.00 -6.69 3.95
N ARG A 41 -5.88 -7.87 4.56
CA ARG A 41 -6.46 -8.18 5.87
C ARG A 41 -5.79 -7.36 6.98
N ALA A 42 -4.47 -7.17 6.92
CA ALA A 42 -3.78 -6.27 7.83
C ALA A 42 -4.27 -4.82 7.68
N ARG A 43 -4.42 -4.30 6.45
CA ARG A 43 -4.99 -2.96 6.22
C ARG A 43 -6.40 -2.86 6.81
N GLU A 44 -7.28 -3.83 6.54
CA GLU A 44 -8.65 -3.87 7.08
C GLU A 44 -8.65 -3.84 8.61
N HIS A 45 -7.83 -4.66 9.25
CA HIS A 45 -7.66 -4.67 10.71
C HIS A 45 -7.17 -3.31 11.22
N LEU A 46 -6.14 -2.74 10.60
CA LEU A 46 -5.58 -1.44 11.00
C LEU A 46 -6.57 -0.28 10.80
N VAL A 47 -7.48 -0.36 9.83
CA VAL A 47 -8.55 0.64 9.67
C VAL A 47 -9.55 0.54 10.82
N ALA A 48 -9.92 -0.68 11.23
CA ALA A 48 -10.86 -0.93 12.31
C ALA A 48 -10.28 -0.60 13.70
N TYR A 49 -9.00 -0.88 13.90
CA TYR A 49 -8.30 -0.79 15.20
C TYR A 49 -7.10 0.16 15.14
N PHE A 50 -7.23 1.31 14.48
CA PHE A 50 -6.10 2.21 14.23
C PHE A 50 -5.41 2.72 15.51
N ASP A 51 -6.18 3.08 16.53
CA ASP A 51 -5.64 3.63 17.79
C ASP A 51 -5.02 2.56 18.68
N ASP A 52 -5.44 1.31 18.53
CA ASP A 52 -4.87 0.15 19.21
C ASP A 52 -4.77 -1.04 18.23
N PRO A 53 -3.75 -1.06 17.36
CA PRO A 53 -3.59 -2.07 16.31
C PRO A 53 -3.53 -3.50 16.81
N LEU A 54 -3.11 -3.70 18.07
CA LEU A 54 -2.97 -5.03 18.66
C LEU A 54 -4.27 -5.50 19.34
N ALA A 55 -5.27 -4.62 19.45
CA ALA A 55 -6.60 -5.00 19.93
C ALA A 55 -7.25 -6.03 19.00
N ALA A 56 -8.02 -6.94 19.61
CA ALA A 56 -8.88 -7.90 18.93
C ALA A 56 -8.19 -8.79 17.87
N LEU A 57 -6.87 -8.97 17.95
CA LEU A 57 -6.16 -9.95 17.13
C LEU A 57 -6.59 -11.37 17.55
N SER A 58 -7.08 -12.14 16.58
CA SER A 58 -7.51 -13.52 16.81
C SER A 58 -6.31 -14.46 16.95
N GLU A 59 -6.33 -15.34 17.94
CA GLU A 59 -5.34 -16.40 18.13
C GLU A 59 -5.39 -17.45 17.00
N ASP A 60 -6.54 -17.58 16.34
CA ASP A 60 -6.73 -18.50 15.21
C ASP A 60 -6.08 -17.99 13.90
N GLU A 61 -5.58 -16.74 13.90
CA GLU A 61 -5.00 -16.10 12.72
C GLU A 61 -3.55 -15.63 12.97
N PRO A 62 -2.63 -16.54 13.31
CA PRO A 62 -1.29 -16.20 13.77
C PRO A 62 -0.49 -15.42 12.72
N THR A 63 -0.73 -15.64 11.44
CA THR A 63 -0.07 -14.91 10.35
C THR A 63 -0.52 -13.45 10.28
N LEU A 64 -1.81 -13.17 10.52
CA LEU A 64 -2.33 -11.80 10.56
C LEU A 64 -1.79 -11.09 11.81
N ALA A 65 -1.86 -11.76 12.96
CA ALA A 65 -1.34 -11.23 14.23
C ALA A 65 0.15 -10.86 14.14
N ALA A 66 0.97 -11.75 13.56
CA ALA A 66 2.39 -11.47 13.34
C ALA A 66 2.60 -10.25 12.43
N LEU A 67 1.89 -10.16 11.30
CA LEU A 67 2.03 -9.04 10.37
C LEU A 67 1.60 -7.70 10.97
N VAL A 68 0.46 -7.67 11.68
CA VAL A 68 -0.02 -6.46 12.36
C VAL A 68 0.95 -6.04 13.46
N THR A 69 1.51 -7.01 14.20
CA THR A 69 2.54 -6.75 15.22
C THR A 69 3.79 -6.14 14.60
N ASP A 70 4.30 -6.72 13.52
CA ASP A 70 5.47 -6.18 12.80
C ASP A 70 5.23 -4.76 12.28
N VAL A 71 4.03 -4.49 11.76
CA VAL A 71 3.64 -3.15 11.30
C VAL A 71 3.58 -2.16 12.46
N ALA A 72 2.97 -2.55 13.58
CA ALA A 72 2.84 -1.70 14.76
C ALA A 72 4.19 -1.39 15.42
N LEU A 73 5.10 -2.36 15.47
CA LEU A 73 6.47 -2.15 15.95
C LEU A 73 7.23 -1.21 15.01
N ALA A 74 7.18 -1.47 13.70
CA ALA A 74 7.85 -0.62 12.72
C ALA A 74 7.31 0.82 12.73
N ALA A 75 6.02 1.03 12.99
CA ALA A 75 5.43 2.35 13.09
C ALA A 75 5.94 3.14 14.31
N GLN A 76 6.15 2.46 15.45
CA GLN A 76 6.69 3.08 16.67
C GLN A 76 8.16 3.48 16.53
N GLU A 77 8.92 2.75 15.73
CA GLU A 77 10.35 3.01 15.49
C GLU A 77 10.62 4.16 14.51
N GLN A 78 9.59 4.69 13.85
CA GLN A 78 9.71 5.69 12.81
C GLN A 78 9.02 7.01 13.19
N PRO A 79 9.59 8.17 12.83
CA PRO A 79 8.89 9.44 12.98
C PRO A 79 7.67 9.52 12.05
N ALA A 80 6.76 10.46 12.36
CA ALA A 80 5.63 10.76 11.50
C ALA A 80 6.10 11.04 10.06
N THR A 81 5.49 10.34 9.11
CA THR A 81 5.84 10.43 7.70
C THR A 81 5.16 11.64 7.08
N ALA A 82 5.91 12.47 6.34
CA ALA A 82 5.37 13.60 5.60
C ALA A 82 4.34 13.15 4.55
N GLU A 83 3.31 13.97 4.32
CA GLU A 83 2.21 13.65 3.40
C GLU A 83 2.69 13.28 1.99
N ALA A 84 3.70 14.00 1.47
CA ALA A 84 4.28 13.73 0.17
C ALA A 84 4.80 12.27 0.06
N VAL A 85 5.42 11.74 1.12
CA VAL A 85 5.95 10.36 1.14
C VAL A 85 4.83 9.32 1.23
N LEU A 86 3.73 9.62 1.95
CA LEU A 86 2.54 8.77 1.94
C LEU A 86 1.88 8.76 0.55
N ARG A 87 1.78 9.91 -0.11
CA ARG A 87 1.29 10.05 -1.48
C ARG A 87 2.14 9.26 -2.47
N MET A 88 3.47 9.37 -2.38
CA MET A 88 4.38 8.56 -3.19
C MET A 88 4.14 7.07 -2.98
N SER A 89 3.92 6.64 -1.73
CA SER A 89 3.72 5.23 -1.40
C SER A 89 2.45 4.67 -2.06
N ILE A 90 1.32 5.40 -2.03
CA ILE A 90 0.09 5.00 -2.76
C ILE A 90 0.34 4.91 -4.27
N LEU A 91 0.99 5.91 -4.85
CA LEU A 91 1.29 5.92 -6.29
C LEU A 91 2.21 4.75 -6.68
N GLN A 92 3.17 4.39 -5.83
CA GLN A 92 4.01 3.22 -6.05
C GLN A 92 3.23 1.89 -5.94
N LEU A 93 2.23 1.79 -5.06
CA LEU A 93 1.34 0.64 -5.01
C LEU A 93 0.50 0.52 -6.29
N GLU A 94 -0.07 1.63 -6.77
CA GLU A 94 -0.82 1.67 -8.03
C GLU A 94 0.06 1.32 -9.23
N LYS A 95 1.27 1.88 -9.32
CA LYS A 95 2.23 1.53 -10.39
C LYS A 95 2.49 0.03 -10.43
N ARG A 96 2.75 -0.60 -9.28
CA ARG A 96 2.98 -2.05 -9.18
C ARG A 96 1.73 -2.84 -9.54
N ARG A 97 0.52 -2.35 -9.24
CA ARG A 97 -0.74 -2.98 -9.66
C ARG A 97 -0.85 -2.98 -11.19
N ILE A 98 -0.67 -1.81 -11.80
CA ILE A 98 -0.75 -1.63 -13.25
C ILE A 98 0.28 -2.54 -13.96
N GLU A 99 1.53 -2.59 -13.49
CA GLU A 99 2.57 -3.48 -14.05
C GLU A 99 2.20 -4.97 -13.96
N ARG A 100 1.46 -5.39 -12.92
CA ARG A 100 0.95 -6.77 -12.83
C ARG A 100 -0.17 -7.00 -13.85
N GLU A 101 -1.10 -6.05 -13.97
CA GLU A 101 -2.22 -6.13 -14.91
C GLU A 101 -1.76 -6.10 -16.36
N ILE A 102 -0.73 -5.30 -16.70
CA ILE A 102 -0.16 -5.26 -18.06
C ILE A 102 0.41 -6.63 -18.44
N ARG A 103 1.16 -7.26 -17.52
CA ARG A 103 1.70 -8.61 -17.75
C ARG A 103 0.61 -9.65 -17.92
N ARG A 104 -0.47 -9.53 -17.15
CA ARG A 104 -1.64 -10.41 -17.28
C ARG A 104 -2.34 -10.23 -18.63
N ALA A 105 -2.68 -8.99 -18.99
CA ALA A 105 -3.31 -8.68 -20.27
C ALA A 105 -2.44 -9.10 -21.47
N ALA A 106 -1.11 -8.97 -21.34
CA ALA A 106 -0.16 -9.48 -22.34
C ALA A 106 -0.24 -11.00 -22.51
N HIS A 107 -0.35 -11.73 -21.40
CA HIS A 107 -0.48 -13.18 -21.42
C HIS A 107 -1.84 -13.63 -22.02
N GLU A 108 -2.89 -12.87 -21.76
CA GLU A 108 -4.25 -13.13 -22.24
C GLU A 108 -4.48 -12.64 -23.69
N GLY A 109 -3.55 -11.88 -24.27
CA GLY A 109 -3.68 -11.28 -25.61
C GLY A 109 -4.67 -10.11 -25.68
N ASP A 110 -5.01 -9.50 -24.54
CA ASP A 110 -5.98 -8.41 -24.46
C ASP A 110 -5.30 -7.05 -24.73
N HIS A 111 -5.13 -6.74 -26.02
CA HIS A 111 -4.48 -5.50 -26.47
C HIS A 111 -5.24 -4.23 -26.10
N ALA A 112 -6.57 -4.29 -25.99
CA ALA A 112 -7.38 -3.15 -25.58
C ALA A 112 -7.06 -2.80 -24.13
N ARG A 113 -7.09 -3.80 -23.25
CA ARG A 113 -6.75 -3.62 -21.84
C ARG A 113 -5.30 -3.19 -21.64
N GLN A 114 -4.37 -3.72 -22.43
CA GLN A 114 -2.97 -3.27 -22.39
C GLN A 114 -2.83 -1.77 -22.71
N SER A 115 -3.55 -1.26 -23.70
CA SER A 115 -3.51 0.16 -24.07
C SER A 115 -4.05 1.06 -22.96
N GLU A 116 -5.17 0.67 -22.33
CA GLU A 116 -5.73 1.38 -21.17
C GLU A 116 -4.75 1.45 -20.01
N LEU A 117 -4.11 0.32 -19.70
CA LEU A 117 -3.16 0.20 -18.61
C LEU A 117 -1.88 1.00 -18.86
N ALA A 118 -1.38 1.02 -20.10
CA ALA A 118 -0.23 1.86 -20.47
C ALA A 118 -0.54 3.36 -20.28
N ALA A 119 -1.75 3.79 -20.63
CA ALA A 119 -2.18 5.17 -20.38
C ALA A 119 -2.28 5.48 -18.87
N ALA A 120 -2.75 4.52 -18.07
CA ALA A 120 -2.78 4.64 -16.61
C ALA A 120 -1.37 4.70 -16.00
N GLU A 121 -0.44 3.86 -16.47
CA GLU A 121 0.96 3.87 -16.04
C GLU A 121 1.61 5.24 -16.28
N GLN A 122 1.36 5.84 -17.45
CA GLN A 122 1.89 7.15 -17.79
C GLN A 122 1.37 8.26 -16.87
N ARG A 123 0.09 8.21 -16.47
CA ARG A 123 -0.49 9.16 -15.51
C ARG A 123 0.17 9.02 -14.14
N VAL A 124 0.26 7.79 -13.63
CA VAL A 124 0.89 7.51 -12.33
C VAL A 124 2.35 7.95 -12.30
N ARG A 125 3.08 7.76 -13.42
CA ARG A 125 4.45 8.26 -13.55
C ARG A 125 4.53 9.79 -13.47
N GLY A 126 3.64 10.50 -14.17
CA GLY A 126 3.57 11.96 -14.09
C GLY A 126 3.29 12.45 -12.67
N GLU A 127 2.34 11.83 -11.97
CA GLU A 127 2.02 12.17 -10.58
C GLU A 127 3.20 11.87 -9.62
N LEU A 128 3.94 10.79 -9.85
CA LEU A 128 5.15 10.49 -9.08
C LEU A 128 6.22 11.56 -9.28
N ASP A 129 6.45 11.98 -10.53
CA ASP A 129 7.43 13.02 -10.87
C ASP A 129 7.05 14.38 -10.24
N GLU A 130 5.76 14.72 -10.25
CA GLU A 130 5.23 15.92 -9.59
C GLU A 130 5.48 15.90 -8.07
N VAL A 131 5.18 14.78 -7.40
CA VAL A 131 5.40 14.67 -5.94
C VAL A 131 6.89 14.70 -5.61
N MET A 132 7.74 14.04 -6.40
CA MET A 132 9.19 14.10 -6.22
C MET A 132 9.73 15.53 -6.36
N GLY A 133 9.22 16.30 -7.32
CA GLY A 133 9.57 17.71 -7.51
C GLY A 133 9.14 18.63 -6.35
N GLN A 134 8.13 18.22 -5.56
CA GLN A 134 7.69 18.95 -4.36
C GLN A 134 8.51 18.61 -3.11
N THR A 135 9.22 17.46 -3.13
CA THR A 135 10.06 16.99 -2.02
C THR A 135 11.53 17.40 -2.14
N ALA A 136 11.94 17.95 -3.28
CA ALA A 136 13.30 18.41 -3.57
C ALA A 136 13.55 19.85 -3.11
#